data_AF-A0A8S4NKB0-F1
#
_entry.id   AF-A0A8S4NKB0-F1
#
_cell.length_a   1.000
_cell.length_b   1.000
_cell.length_c   1.000
_cell.angle_alpha   90.00
_cell.angle_beta   90.00
_cell.angle_gamma   90.00
#
_symmetry.space_group_name_H-M   'P 1'
#
loop_
_entity.id
_entity.type
_entity.pdbx_description
1 polymer ?
#
loop_
_entity_poly.entity_id
_entity_poly.type
_entity_poly.pdbx_seq_one_letter_code
_entity_poly.pdbx_strand_id
1 'polypeptide(L)'
;DFNHNGVVDKEDFDIVVQGLVQGAKWAEGSPMWKRANTMKTNLWEQLKSSADTDKNDQISISEWVDFWAECAAKYVNDTDLPFWYTEYLDVYFCFMDKNGDGWIDCTEFIAYFHGLHYIHRDIVETAYRRITLNEQRHIDIELFREMAIGFTVSKDMKSPGNIMGEMLVKEMGCETEFKRTEFWDKKQRHHFYYWFDQDRNGVVERNDFDESANNILTMTKWSEGSPMWLKCKEVFANTWDELKHATDVNLDDKVTIDEWLNFMENTCKQIKAKTMDTPSWYRAWLDIFFDVTDSLGNADGWIECEEFVSFFRVRKIPDEVSRKCFNEITFDGRIAMDRDYFNLVILQYSISTDMNSPGNIYARMLLLLDEQL
;
A
#
# COMPACT_ATOMS: atom_id res chain seq x y z
N ASP A 1 7.52 10.44 -7.95
CA ASP A 1 8.05 9.27 -7.29
C ASP A 1 7.32 7.98 -7.71
N PHE A 2 7.29 7.71 -9.01
CA PHE A 2 6.88 6.45 -9.62
C PHE A 2 7.99 5.39 -9.57
N ASN A 3 9.25 5.80 -9.34
CA ASN A 3 10.37 4.89 -9.09
C ASN A 3 10.69 4.71 -7.58
N HIS A 4 9.91 5.35 -6.70
CA HIS A 4 9.99 5.23 -5.24
C HIS A 4 11.36 5.58 -4.64
N ASN A 5 12.07 6.53 -5.24
CA ASN A 5 13.37 7.01 -4.79
C ASN A 5 13.29 8.11 -3.70
N GLY A 6 12.08 8.51 -3.30
CA GLY A 6 11.82 9.48 -2.23
C GLY A 6 11.81 10.94 -2.69
N VAL A 7 11.98 11.20 -3.99
CA VAL A 7 11.92 12.54 -4.59
C VAL A 7 11.07 12.51 -5.87
N VAL A 8 10.69 13.69 -6.36
CA VAL A 8 10.11 13.82 -7.70
C VAL A 8 11.16 14.38 -8.65
N ASP A 9 11.49 13.64 -9.71
CA ASP A 9 12.45 14.07 -10.72
C ASP A 9 11.94 13.82 -12.15
N LYS A 10 12.80 14.06 -13.14
CA LYS A 10 12.44 13.90 -14.56
C LYS A 10 12.11 12.44 -14.93
N GLU A 11 12.76 11.47 -14.31
CA GLU A 11 12.55 10.05 -14.63
C GLU A 11 11.14 9.60 -14.26
N ASP A 12 10.55 10.17 -13.22
CA ASP A 12 9.14 9.93 -12.87
C ASP A 12 8.18 10.29 -14.00
N PHE A 13 8.38 11.45 -14.63
CA PHE A 13 7.56 11.89 -15.75
C PHE A 13 7.75 11.00 -16.98
N ASP A 14 8.97 10.45 -17.17
CA ASP A 14 9.27 9.47 -18.20
C ASP A 14 8.47 8.18 -17.99
N ILE A 15 8.48 7.64 -16.77
CA ILE A 15 7.74 6.43 -16.40
C ILE A 15 6.23 6.66 -16.60
N VAL A 16 5.70 7.78 -16.12
CA VAL A 16 4.27 8.13 -16.27
C VAL A 16 3.87 8.19 -17.73
N VAL A 17 4.57 8.98 -18.55
CA VAL A 17 4.17 9.18 -19.95
C VAL A 17 4.30 7.90 -20.76
N GLN A 18 5.33 7.09 -20.49
CA GLN A 18 5.45 5.75 -21.10
C GLN A 18 4.27 4.86 -20.71
N GLY A 19 3.91 4.82 -19.42
CA GLY A 19 2.76 4.07 -18.91
C GLY A 19 1.43 4.53 -19.52
N LEU A 20 1.22 5.85 -19.63
CA LEU A 20 0.03 6.43 -20.26
C LEU A 20 -0.08 6.04 -21.73
N VAL A 21 1.00 6.21 -22.51
CA VAL A 21 1.04 5.88 -23.94
C VAL A 21 0.78 4.38 -24.17
N GLN A 22 1.42 3.52 -23.38
CA GLN A 22 1.26 2.07 -23.48
C GLN A 22 -0.14 1.63 -23.07
N GLY A 23 -0.65 2.14 -21.94
CA GLY A 23 -1.96 1.80 -21.40
C GLY A 23 -3.11 2.24 -22.32
N ALA A 24 -3.02 3.46 -22.87
CA ALA A 24 -4.01 3.99 -23.81
C ALA A 24 -3.80 3.50 -25.26
N LYS A 25 -2.72 2.74 -25.52
CA LYS A 25 -2.35 2.20 -26.84
C LYS A 25 -2.28 3.30 -27.93
N TRP A 26 -1.80 4.48 -27.56
CA TRP A 26 -1.66 5.59 -28.52
C TRP A 26 -0.53 5.30 -29.49
N ALA A 27 -0.84 5.31 -30.80
CA ALA A 27 0.16 5.14 -31.84
C ALA A 27 1.22 6.26 -31.79
N GLU A 28 2.47 5.89 -32.04
CA GLU A 28 3.58 6.84 -32.13
C GLU A 28 3.26 7.94 -33.15
N GLY A 29 3.46 9.20 -32.77
CA GLY A 29 3.17 10.35 -33.61
C GLY A 29 1.69 10.75 -33.73
N SER A 30 0.76 10.02 -33.11
CA SER A 30 -0.64 10.44 -32.97
C SER A 30 -0.74 11.77 -32.19
N PRO A 31 -1.86 12.53 -32.34
CA PRO A 31 -2.03 13.78 -31.60
C PRO A 31 -1.86 13.62 -30.08
N MET A 32 -2.40 12.54 -29.50
CA MET A 32 -2.30 12.27 -28.07
C MET A 32 -0.88 11.86 -27.65
N TRP A 33 -0.21 11.01 -28.45
CA TRP A 33 1.19 10.67 -28.21
C TRP A 33 2.11 11.91 -28.22
N LYS A 34 1.92 12.81 -29.19
CA LYS A 34 2.68 14.06 -29.28
C LYS A 34 2.38 14.99 -28.12
N ARG A 35 1.10 15.11 -27.73
CA ARG A 35 0.68 15.91 -26.58
C ARG A 35 1.32 15.40 -25.30
N ALA A 36 1.25 14.10 -25.02
CA ALA A 36 1.84 13.48 -23.82
C ALA A 36 3.38 13.64 -23.75
N ASN A 37 4.09 13.43 -24.86
CA ASN A 37 5.56 13.59 -24.88
C ASN A 37 6.00 15.06 -24.77
N THR A 38 5.24 16.00 -25.34
CA THR A 38 5.51 17.44 -25.19
C THR A 38 5.26 17.90 -23.75
N MET A 39 4.16 17.42 -23.16
CA MET A 39 3.78 17.66 -21.78
C MET A 39 4.86 17.19 -20.81
N LYS A 40 5.44 15.99 -21.00
CA LYS A 40 6.53 15.46 -20.17
C LYS A 40 7.62 16.49 -19.85
N THR A 41 8.15 17.11 -20.90
CA THR A 41 9.26 18.06 -20.78
C THR A 41 8.77 19.38 -20.20
N ASN A 42 7.62 19.87 -20.68
CA ASN A 42 7.10 21.17 -20.26
C ASN A 42 6.64 21.17 -18.80
N LEU A 43 6.01 20.08 -18.33
CA LEU A 43 5.56 19.96 -16.95
C LEU A 43 6.72 19.83 -15.98
N TRP A 44 7.71 19.00 -16.30
CA TRP A 44 8.89 18.89 -15.45
C TRP A 44 9.58 20.24 -15.28
N GLU A 45 9.87 20.96 -16.37
CA GLU A 45 10.54 22.26 -16.28
C GLU A 45 9.71 23.30 -15.50
N GLN A 46 8.38 23.30 -15.67
CA GLN A 46 7.50 24.22 -14.95
C GLN A 46 7.37 23.87 -13.47
N LEU A 47 7.14 22.60 -13.15
CA LEU A 47 7.05 22.12 -11.78
C LEU A 47 8.37 22.37 -11.05
N LYS A 48 9.50 22.00 -11.65
CA LYS A 48 10.85 22.29 -11.13
C LYS A 48 11.01 23.78 -10.88
N SER A 49 10.69 24.64 -11.85
CA SER A 49 10.82 26.10 -11.66
C SER A 49 9.96 26.67 -10.52
N SER A 50 8.93 25.94 -10.09
CA SER A 50 7.99 26.36 -9.05
C SER A 50 8.30 25.75 -7.67
N ALA A 51 8.83 24.53 -7.63
CA ALA A 51 8.95 23.73 -6.40
C ALA A 51 10.40 23.36 -6.04
N ASP A 52 11.33 23.29 -6.99
CA ASP A 52 12.76 22.99 -6.73
C ASP A 52 13.46 24.26 -6.22
N THR A 53 13.50 24.41 -4.89
CA THR A 53 13.98 25.63 -4.23
C THR A 53 15.49 25.65 -4.10
N ASP A 54 16.10 24.49 -3.89
CA ASP A 54 17.55 24.34 -3.72
C ASP A 54 18.30 24.15 -5.05
N LYS A 55 17.55 23.95 -6.15
CA LYS A 55 18.02 23.83 -7.53
C LYS A 55 18.86 22.58 -7.77
N ASN A 56 18.48 21.47 -7.14
CA ASN A 56 19.16 20.20 -7.27
C ASN A 56 18.57 19.29 -8.38
N ASP A 57 17.62 19.81 -9.18
CA ASP A 57 16.87 19.06 -10.21
C ASP A 57 16.03 17.89 -9.64
N GLN A 58 15.67 17.96 -8.36
CA GLN A 58 14.77 17.05 -7.66
C GLN A 58 13.79 17.88 -6.82
N ILE A 59 12.63 17.30 -6.50
CA ILE A 59 11.67 17.91 -5.59
C ILE A 59 11.48 16.97 -4.41
N SER A 60 11.96 17.41 -3.26
CA SER A 60 11.76 16.70 -2.00
C SER A 60 10.31 16.80 -1.51
N ILE A 61 9.92 15.93 -0.57
CA ILE A 61 8.60 16.01 0.08
C ILE A 61 8.41 17.37 0.77
N SER A 62 9.44 17.94 1.38
CA SER A 62 9.35 19.26 2.02
C SER A 62 9.04 20.36 1.00
N GLU A 63 9.78 20.37 -0.11
CA GLU A 63 9.57 21.34 -1.20
C GLU A 63 8.18 21.20 -1.83
N TRP A 64 7.73 19.96 -2.02
CA TRP A 64 6.39 19.67 -2.51
C TRP A 64 5.31 20.24 -1.57
N VAL A 65 5.45 20.01 -0.26
CA VAL A 65 4.49 20.48 0.74
C VAL A 65 4.50 22.01 0.83
N ASP A 66 5.68 22.63 0.84
CA ASP A 66 5.82 24.08 0.90
C ASP A 66 5.21 24.74 -0.34
N PHE A 67 5.49 24.21 -1.54
CA PHE A 67 4.87 24.67 -2.79
C PHE A 67 3.34 24.60 -2.73
N TRP A 68 2.76 23.50 -2.25
CA TRP A 68 1.31 23.37 -2.16
C TRP A 68 0.71 24.23 -1.06
N ALA A 69 1.43 24.49 0.03
CA ALA A 69 1.00 25.44 1.07
C ALA A 69 0.92 26.87 0.51
N GLU A 70 1.91 27.28 -0.30
CA GLU A 70 1.90 28.56 -1.00
C GLU A 70 0.77 28.65 -2.03
N CYS A 71 0.58 27.60 -2.84
CA CYS A 71 -0.52 27.51 -3.78
C CYS A 71 -1.87 27.61 -3.07
N ALA A 72 -2.07 26.83 -2.00
CA ALA A 72 -3.30 26.85 -1.23
C ALA A 72 -3.58 28.26 -0.69
N ALA A 73 -2.57 28.98 -0.21
CA ALA A 73 -2.71 30.36 0.27
C ALA A 73 -3.01 31.36 -0.86
N LYS A 74 -2.38 31.20 -2.02
CA LYS A 74 -2.53 32.10 -3.18
C LYS A 74 -3.89 31.95 -3.86
N TYR A 75 -4.39 30.72 -3.98
CA TYR A 75 -5.59 30.38 -4.75
C TYR A 75 -6.83 30.16 -3.87
N VAL A 76 -6.82 30.52 -2.57
CA VAL A 76 -7.98 30.41 -1.65
C VAL A 76 -9.28 30.99 -2.23
N ASN A 77 -9.18 32.06 -3.04
CA ASN A 77 -10.32 32.78 -3.60
C ASN A 77 -10.34 32.76 -5.14
N ASP A 78 -9.46 31.98 -5.77
CA ASP A 78 -9.27 31.96 -7.22
C ASP A 78 -9.50 30.53 -7.73
N THR A 79 -10.13 30.41 -8.89
CA THR A 79 -10.33 29.11 -9.56
C THR A 79 -9.13 28.73 -10.43
N ASP A 80 -8.16 29.63 -10.61
CA ASP A 80 -7.04 29.42 -11.49
C ASP A 80 -5.93 28.60 -10.81
N LEU A 81 -5.78 27.34 -11.23
CA LEU A 81 -4.65 26.50 -10.86
C LEU A 81 -3.35 26.97 -11.54
N PRO A 82 -2.16 26.61 -11.01
CA PRO A 82 -0.91 26.79 -11.75
C PRO A 82 -1.01 26.19 -13.16
N PHE A 83 -0.52 26.90 -14.17
CA PHE A 83 -0.70 26.50 -15.58
C PHE A 83 -0.23 25.06 -15.86
N TRP A 84 0.90 24.65 -15.29
CA TRP A 84 1.40 23.28 -15.40
C TRP A 84 0.38 22.26 -14.87
N TYR A 85 -0.31 22.59 -13.78
CA TYR A 85 -1.28 21.71 -13.16
C TYR A 85 -2.56 21.60 -13.99
N THR A 86 -2.97 22.69 -14.66
CA THR A 86 -4.07 22.62 -15.64
C THR A 86 -3.75 21.68 -16.81
N GLU A 87 -2.57 21.81 -17.42
CA GLU A 87 -2.12 20.92 -18.50
C GLU A 87 -1.95 19.47 -18.02
N TYR A 88 -1.51 19.29 -16.77
CA TYR A 88 -1.46 17.99 -16.11
C TYR A 88 -2.86 17.34 -16.04
N LEU A 89 -3.86 18.07 -15.55
CA LEU A 89 -5.23 17.56 -15.41
C LEU A 89 -5.87 17.21 -16.76
N ASP A 90 -5.64 18.01 -17.80
CA ASP A 90 -6.17 17.75 -19.14
C ASP A 90 -5.70 16.40 -19.70
N VAL A 91 -4.43 16.06 -19.51
CA VAL A 91 -3.87 14.79 -20.01
C VAL A 91 -4.41 13.61 -19.22
N TYR A 92 -4.47 13.72 -17.90
CA TYR A 92 -5.04 12.67 -17.04
C TYR A 92 -6.51 12.45 -17.32
N PHE A 93 -7.27 13.52 -17.58
CA PHE A 93 -8.66 13.42 -18.01
C PHE A 93 -8.78 12.62 -19.31
N CYS A 94 -8.03 12.99 -20.35
CA CYS A 94 -8.04 12.25 -21.63
C CYS A 94 -7.55 10.80 -21.50
N PHE A 95 -6.73 10.49 -20.49
CA PHE A 95 -6.31 9.13 -20.23
C PHE A 95 -7.40 8.31 -19.52
N MET A 96 -8.17 8.95 -18.63
CA MET A 96 -9.27 8.34 -17.91
C MET A 96 -10.49 8.13 -18.81
N ASP A 97 -10.84 9.12 -19.64
CA ASP A 97 -11.89 9.06 -20.67
C ASP A 97 -11.41 8.16 -21.83
N LYS A 98 -11.59 6.85 -21.67
CA LYS A 98 -11.06 5.84 -22.60
C LYS A 98 -11.87 5.77 -23.88
N ASN A 99 -13.16 6.03 -23.78
CA ASN A 99 -14.06 5.93 -24.92
C ASN A 99 -14.12 7.26 -25.72
N GLY A 100 -13.65 8.37 -25.13
CA GLY A 100 -13.56 9.70 -25.74
C GLY A 100 -14.91 10.43 -25.81
N ASP A 101 -15.86 10.11 -24.92
CA ASP A 101 -17.19 10.70 -24.89
C ASP A 101 -17.24 12.05 -24.16
N GLY A 102 -16.13 12.45 -23.53
CA GLY A 102 -15.99 13.72 -22.83
C GLY A 102 -16.40 13.69 -21.37
N TRP A 103 -16.66 12.51 -20.79
CA TRP A 103 -16.81 12.33 -19.35
C TRP A 103 -16.17 11.04 -18.87
N ILE A 104 -15.78 10.99 -17.60
CA ILE A 104 -15.28 9.79 -16.94
C ILE A 104 -16.47 9.09 -16.29
N ASP A 105 -16.87 7.95 -16.83
CA ASP A 105 -17.94 7.12 -16.23
C ASP A 105 -17.45 6.31 -15.01
N CYS A 106 -18.36 5.59 -14.34
CA CYS A 106 -18.02 4.78 -13.17
C CYS A 106 -17.02 3.66 -13.51
N THR A 107 -17.14 3.06 -14.70
CA THR A 107 -16.24 2.00 -15.17
C THR A 107 -14.84 2.53 -15.41
N GLU A 108 -14.71 3.72 -16.01
CA GLU A 108 -13.45 4.41 -16.27
C GLU A 108 -12.81 4.92 -14.99
N PHE A 109 -13.60 5.48 -14.08
CA PHE A 109 -13.15 5.92 -12.76
C PHE A 109 -12.61 4.74 -11.94
N ILE A 110 -13.31 3.60 -11.94
CA ILE A 110 -12.82 2.33 -11.37
C ILE A 110 -11.56 1.89 -12.10
N ALA A 111 -11.55 1.85 -13.43
CA ALA A 111 -10.39 1.37 -14.19
C ALA A 111 -9.12 2.18 -13.88
N TYR A 112 -9.25 3.47 -13.58
CA TYR A 112 -8.13 4.31 -13.15
C TYR A 112 -7.76 4.09 -11.69
N PHE A 113 -8.66 4.37 -10.74
CA PHE A 113 -8.30 4.36 -9.32
C PHE A 113 -8.12 2.94 -8.75
N HIS A 114 -8.96 1.99 -9.16
CA HIS A 114 -8.78 0.60 -8.78
C HIS A 114 -7.76 -0.12 -9.66
N GLY A 115 -7.78 0.12 -10.96
CA GLY A 115 -6.91 -0.60 -11.89
C GLY A 115 -5.45 -0.14 -11.92
N LEU A 116 -5.16 1.13 -11.63
CA LEU A 116 -3.81 1.71 -11.72
C LEU A 116 -3.27 2.24 -10.39
N HIS A 117 -4.16 2.69 -9.49
CA HIS A 117 -3.79 3.19 -8.16
C HIS A 117 -4.18 2.22 -7.04
N TYR A 118 -4.68 1.03 -7.42
CA TYR A 118 -4.89 -0.11 -6.53
C TYR A 118 -5.82 0.17 -5.33
N ILE A 119 -6.76 1.09 -5.52
CA ILE A 119 -7.80 1.42 -4.54
C ILE A 119 -8.93 0.39 -4.62
N HIS A 120 -9.44 -0.11 -3.49
CA HIS A 120 -10.50 -1.11 -3.51
C HIS A 120 -11.76 -0.60 -4.23
N ARG A 121 -12.33 -1.48 -5.07
CA ARG A 121 -13.44 -1.14 -5.97
C ARG A 121 -14.62 -0.49 -5.25
N ASP A 122 -15.01 -1.01 -4.08
CA ASP A 122 -16.13 -0.47 -3.30
C ASP A 122 -15.87 0.95 -2.76
N ILE A 123 -14.61 1.25 -2.41
CA ILE A 123 -14.20 2.58 -1.95
C ILE A 123 -14.25 3.55 -3.12
N VAL A 124 -13.74 3.14 -4.29
CA VAL A 124 -13.80 3.91 -5.54
C VAL A 124 -15.26 4.17 -5.97
N GLU A 125 -16.12 3.15 -5.98
CA GLU A 125 -17.54 3.28 -6.32
C GLU A 125 -18.27 4.23 -5.36
N THR A 126 -17.98 4.13 -4.06
CA THR A 126 -18.59 4.98 -3.05
C THR A 126 -18.16 6.44 -3.22
N ALA A 127 -16.88 6.68 -3.53
CA ALA A 127 -16.38 8.01 -3.85
C ALA A 127 -17.01 8.55 -5.13
N TYR A 128 -17.08 7.74 -6.20
CA TYR A 128 -17.71 8.11 -7.46
C TYR A 128 -19.17 8.54 -7.27
N ARG A 129 -19.98 7.73 -6.57
CA ARG A 129 -21.38 8.06 -6.27
C ARG A 129 -21.50 9.37 -5.48
N ARG A 130 -20.58 9.64 -4.54
CA ARG A 130 -20.58 10.89 -3.76
C ARG A 130 -20.18 12.09 -4.61
N ILE A 131 -19.15 11.97 -5.45
CA ILE A 131 -18.65 13.05 -6.33
C ILE A 131 -19.72 13.42 -7.37
N THR A 132 -20.37 12.43 -7.97
CA THR A 132 -21.39 12.61 -9.00
C THR A 132 -22.79 12.91 -8.46
N LEU A 133 -22.94 12.97 -7.13
CA LEU A 133 -24.24 13.13 -6.44
C LEU A 133 -25.26 12.06 -6.85
N ASN A 134 -24.83 10.80 -6.86
CA ASN A 134 -25.56 9.64 -7.40
C ASN A 134 -25.91 9.82 -8.88
N GLU A 135 -24.89 10.09 -9.71
CA GLU A 135 -25.02 10.22 -11.16
C GLU A 135 -25.94 11.36 -11.63
N GLN A 136 -26.19 12.35 -10.76
CA GLN A 136 -26.87 13.59 -11.17
C GLN A 136 -25.94 14.53 -11.96
N ARG A 137 -24.64 14.31 -11.88
CA ARG A 137 -23.59 14.99 -12.67
C ARG A 137 -22.63 13.96 -13.26
N HIS A 138 -22.05 14.28 -14.40
CA HIS A 138 -20.95 13.53 -15.01
C HIS A 138 -19.62 14.16 -14.64
N ILE A 139 -18.56 13.35 -14.55
CA ILE A 139 -17.19 13.84 -14.37
C ILE A 139 -16.68 14.28 -15.74
N ASP A 140 -17.08 15.47 -16.19
CA ASP A 140 -16.47 16.16 -17.33
C ASP A 140 -15.18 16.88 -16.89
N ILE A 141 -14.48 17.52 -17.84
CA ILE A 141 -13.22 18.23 -17.53
C ILE A 141 -13.40 19.35 -16.49
N GLU A 142 -14.57 19.97 -16.44
CA GLU A 142 -14.86 21.06 -15.50
C GLU A 142 -15.05 20.52 -14.08
N LEU A 143 -15.81 19.43 -13.89
CA LEU A 143 -15.89 18.74 -12.59
C LEU A 143 -14.54 18.12 -12.20
N PHE A 144 -13.76 17.62 -13.15
CA PHE A 144 -12.42 17.09 -12.87
C PHE A 144 -11.47 18.18 -12.35
N ARG A 145 -11.54 19.39 -12.90
CA ARG A 145 -10.82 20.57 -12.38
C ARG A 145 -11.37 21.03 -11.04
N GLU A 146 -12.70 21.03 -10.84
CA GLU A 146 -13.35 21.31 -9.55
C GLU A 146 -12.84 20.35 -8.46
N MET A 147 -12.67 19.06 -8.79
CA MET A 147 -12.07 18.07 -7.90
C MET A 147 -10.62 18.44 -7.54
N ALA A 148 -9.79 18.76 -8.52
CA ALA A 148 -8.38 19.11 -8.28
C ALA A 148 -8.20 20.40 -7.44
N ILE A 149 -9.01 21.43 -7.71
CA ILE A 149 -9.05 22.66 -6.93
C ILE A 149 -9.53 22.34 -5.51
N GLY A 150 -10.66 21.63 -5.39
CA GLY A 150 -11.26 21.29 -4.10
C GLY A 150 -10.29 20.53 -3.20
N PHE A 151 -9.51 19.60 -3.76
CA PHE A 151 -8.50 18.84 -3.01
C PHE A 151 -7.39 19.75 -2.43
N THR A 152 -7.09 20.86 -3.12
CA THR A 152 -6.01 21.77 -2.76
C THR A 152 -6.46 22.86 -1.77
N VAL A 153 -7.63 23.46 -2.00
CA VAL A 153 -8.05 24.70 -1.28
C VAL A 153 -9.31 24.54 -0.43
N SER A 154 -10.13 23.53 -0.66
CA SER A 154 -11.43 23.40 0.03
C SER A 154 -11.26 22.88 1.44
N LYS A 155 -11.97 23.50 2.39
CA LYS A 155 -12.14 22.99 3.76
C LYS A 155 -13.41 22.15 3.94
N ASP A 156 -14.24 22.06 2.91
CA ASP A 156 -15.47 21.25 2.97
C ASP A 156 -15.16 19.80 2.62
N MET A 157 -15.34 18.91 3.59
CA MET A 157 -15.17 17.46 3.43
C MET A 157 -16.12 16.85 2.39
N LYS A 158 -17.20 17.54 2.04
CA LYS A 158 -18.15 17.10 1.00
C LYS A 158 -17.82 17.62 -0.40
N SER A 159 -16.82 18.50 -0.53
CA SER A 159 -16.38 18.93 -1.85
C SER A 159 -15.84 17.74 -2.66
N PRO A 160 -16.05 17.69 -3.99
CA PRO A 160 -15.61 16.57 -4.82
C PRO A 160 -14.12 16.22 -4.65
N GLY A 161 -13.27 17.24 -4.52
CA GLY A 161 -11.84 17.07 -4.28
C GLY A 161 -11.51 16.41 -2.96
N ASN A 162 -12.16 16.82 -1.86
CA ASN A 162 -11.93 16.20 -0.56
C ASN A 162 -12.55 14.80 -0.46
N ILE A 163 -13.58 14.48 -1.25
CA ILE A 163 -14.08 13.11 -1.37
C ILE A 163 -13.03 12.22 -2.09
N MET A 164 -12.40 12.72 -3.16
CA MET A 164 -11.27 12.03 -3.80
C MET A 164 -10.11 11.87 -2.81
N GLY A 165 -9.78 12.92 -2.05
CA GLY A 165 -8.74 12.85 -1.02
C GLY A 165 -9.04 11.82 0.07
N GLU A 166 -10.28 11.76 0.56
CA GLU A 166 -10.72 10.76 1.53
C GLU A 166 -10.58 9.34 0.97
N MET A 167 -10.93 9.12 -0.29
CA MET A 167 -10.76 7.83 -0.99
C MET A 167 -9.28 7.42 -1.03
N LEU A 168 -8.38 8.35 -1.41
CA LEU A 168 -6.93 8.11 -1.47
C LEU A 168 -6.34 7.82 -0.08
N VAL A 169 -6.77 8.56 0.95
CA VAL A 169 -6.28 8.42 2.33
C VAL A 169 -6.79 7.14 3.00
N LYS A 170 -8.05 6.75 2.75
CA LYS A 170 -8.65 5.54 3.32
C LYS A 170 -7.86 4.28 2.94
N GLU A 171 -7.42 4.17 1.69
CA GLU A 171 -6.63 3.00 1.27
C GLU A 171 -5.21 2.97 1.78
N MET A 172 -4.63 4.14 2.05
CA MET A 172 -3.34 4.21 2.74
C MET A 172 -3.45 3.81 4.23
N GLY A 173 -4.61 3.34 4.72
CA GLY A 173 -4.82 2.97 6.12
C GLY A 173 -4.73 4.15 7.09
N CYS A 174 -4.76 5.38 6.56
CA CYS A 174 -4.61 6.62 7.29
C CYS A 174 -5.92 7.07 7.95
N GLU A 175 -6.66 6.15 8.60
CA GLU A 175 -7.62 6.62 9.60
C GLU A 175 -6.83 7.43 10.64
N THR A 176 -7.32 8.60 11.03
CA THR A 176 -6.57 9.50 11.93
C THR A 176 -6.38 8.94 13.34
N GLU A 177 -7.10 7.86 13.69
CA GLU A 177 -7.07 7.22 15.00
C GLU A 177 -7.21 5.70 14.85
N PHE A 178 -6.43 4.93 15.62
CA PHE A 178 -6.60 3.48 15.70
C PHE A 178 -7.76 3.11 16.62
N LYS A 179 -8.70 2.30 16.13
CA LYS A 179 -9.81 1.76 16.92
C LYS A 179 -9.74 0.24 16.93
N ARG A 180 -9.54 -0.36 18.11
CA ARG A 180 -9.61 -1.81 18.27
C ARG A 180 -11.02 -2.30 17.95
N THR A 181 -11.15 -3.15 16.94
CA THR A 181 -12.41 -3.81 16.56
C THR A 181 -12.36 -5.30 16.92
N GLU A 182 -13.52 -5.94 16.97
CA GLU A 182 -13.61 -7.40 17.18
C GLU A 182 -12.85 -8.17 16.08
N PHE A 183 -12.97 -7.73 14.83
CA PHE A 183 -12.21 -8.30 13.71
C PHE A 183 -10.70 -8.15 13.92
N TRP A 184 -10.23 -6.97 14.34
CA TRP A 184 -8.81 -6.77 14.62
C TRP A 184 -8.32 -7.67 15.76
N ASP A 185 -9.11 -7.81 16.83
CA ASP A 185 -8.79 -8.68 17.96
C ASP A 185 -8.65 -10.15 17.51
N LYS A 186 -9.61 -10.64 16.71
CA LYS A 186 -9.59 -12.01 16.15
C LYS A 186 -8.32 -12.25 15.32
N LYS A 187 -7.94 -11.32 14.45
CA LYS A 187 -6.70 -11.42 13.65
C LYS A 187 -5.45 -11.45 14.52
N GLN A 188 -5.34 -10.58 15.52
CA GLN A 188 -4.13 -10.52 16.35
C GLN A 188 -3.98 -11.78 17.22
N ARG A 189 -5.08 -12.37 17.68
CA ARG A 189 -5.06 -13.68 18.35
C ARG A 189 -4.64 -14.79 17.40
N HIS A 190 -5.21 -14.83 16.20
CA HIS A 190 -4.76 -15.78 15.19
C HIS A 190 -3.27 -15.60 14.88
N HIS A 191 -2.80 -14.36 14.75
CA HIS A 191 -1.40 -14.05 14.52
C HIS A 191 -0.51 -14.64 15.62
N PHE A 192 -0.86 -14.38 16.87
CA PHE A 192 -0.16 -14.91 18.05
C PHE A 192 -0.08 -16.44 18.03
N TYR A 193 -1.22 -17.12 17.96
CA TYR A 193 -1.29 -18.58 18.07
C TYR A 193 -0.75 -19.32 16.84
N TYR A 194 -0.75 -18.69 15.67
CA TYR A 194 -0.36 -19.36 14.44
C TYR A 194 1.09 -19.10 14.06
N TRP A 195 1.60 -17.89 14.32
CA TRP A 195 2.94 -17.49 13.90
C TRP A 195 3.96 -17.47 15.03
N PHE A 196 3.54 -17.21 16.27
CA PHE A 196 4.46 -17.01 17.38
C PHE A 196 4.41 -18.11 18.44
N ASP A 197 3.24 -18.64 18.81
CA ASP A 197 3.09 -19.73 19.79
C ASP A 197 3.03 -21.08 19.04
N GLN A 198 4.21 -21.68 18.79
CA GLN A 198 4.34 -22.86 17.93
C GLN A 198 3.73 -24.12 18.59
N ASP A 199 3.88 -24.26 19.90
CA ASP A 199 3.38 -25.40 20.65
C ASP A 199 1.92 -25.22 21.16
N ARG A 200 1.35 -24.02 20.97
CA ARG A 200 -0.01 -23.62 21.36
C ARG A 200 -0.27 -23.71 22.86
N ASN A 201 0.76 -23.44 23.66
CA ASN A 201 0.65 -23.50 25.12
C ASN A 201 0.02 -22.23 25.73
N GLY A 202 -0.23 -21.18 24.93
CA GLY A 202 -0.83 -19.92 25.37
C GLY A 202 0.15 -18.82 25.72
N VAL A 203 1.46 -19.07 25.60
CA VAL A 203 2.54 -18.12 25.81
C VAL A 203 3.59 -18.26 24.72
N VAL A 204 4.24 -17.15 24.37
CA VAL A 204 5.36 -17.16 23.41
C VAL A 204 6.66 -17.08 24.19
N GLU A 205 7.58 -18.00 23.89
CA GLU A 205 8.89 -18.13 24.52
C GLU A 205 10.00 -18.26 23.46
N ARG A 206 11.26 -18.27 23.91
CA ARG A 206 12.41 -18.45 23.01
C ARG A 206 12.33 -19.72 22.15
N ASN A 207 11.83 -20.80 22.73
CA ASN A 207 11.76 -22.09 22.05
C ASN A 207 10.86 -22.01 20.80
N ASP A 208 9.80 -21.20 20.82
CA ASP A 208 8.91 -21.05 19.67
C ASP A 208 9.61 -20.40 18.47
N PHE A 209 10.48 -19.43 18.72
CA PHE A 209 11.28 -18.78 17.69
C PHE A 209 12.34 -19.72 17.12
N ASP A 210 12.99 -20.51 17.98
CA ASP A 210 13.98 -21.51 17.55
C ASP A 210 13.29 -22.62 16.72
N GLU A 211 12.10 -23.07 17.11
CA GLU A 211 11.29 -24.04 16.36
C GLU A 211 10.82 -23.46 15.02
N SER A 212 10.34 -22.22 15.01
CA SER A 212 9.93 -21.52 13.78
C SER A 212 11.07 -21.39 12.78
N ALA A 213 12.25 -20.99 13.25
CA ALA A 213 13.45 -20.92 12.42
C ALA A 213 13.81 -22.30 11.84
N ASN A 214 13.81 -23.34 12.66
CA ASN A 214 14.10 -24.70 12.19
C ASN A 214 13.07 -25.17 11.15
N ASN A 215 11.78 -24.91 11.38
CA ASN A 215 10.72 -25.24 10.42
C ASN A 215 10.95 -24.56 9.06
N ILE A 216 11.26 -23.26 9.06
CA ILE A 216 11.62 -22.53 7.83
C ILE A 216 12.86 -23.11 7.14
N LEU A 217 13.92 -23.42 7.90
CA LEU A 217 15.14 -23.98 7.34
C LEU A 217 14.93 -25.38 6.74
N THR A 218 13.96 -26.15 7.22
CA THR A 218 13.59 -27.44 6.61
C THR A 218 12.73 -27.28 5.35
N MET A 219 11.98 -26.18 5.23
CA MET A 219 11.15 -25.88 4.05
C MET A 219 11.97 -25.29 2.90
N THR A 220 12.99 -24.52 3.22
CA THR A 220 13.82 -23.83 2.23
C THR A 220 14.89 -24.75 1.66
N LYS A 221 15.43 -24.39 0.49
CA LYS A 221 16.58 -25.08 -0.13
C LYS A 221 17.92 -24.51 0.37
N TRP A 222 17.93 -23.75 1.46
CA TRP A 222 19.12 -23.10 1.98
C TRP A 222 20.06 -24.10 2.64
N SER A 223 21.29 -24.18 2.13
CA SER A 223 22.29 -25.08 2.71
C SER A 223 22.72 -24.59 4.09
N GLU A 224 23.00 -25.53 5.00
CA GLU A 224 23.54 -25.23 6.33
C GLU A 224 24.80 -24.36 6.22
N GLY A 225 24.84 -23.27 6.97
CA GLY A 225 25.94 -22.29 6.95
C GLY A 225 25.95 -21.33 5.75
N SER A 226 24.98 -21.41 4.83
CA SER A 226 24.81 -20.40 3.79
C SER A 226 24.43 -19.03 4.39
N PRO A 227 24.69 -17.90 3.68
CA PRO A 227 24.32 -16.58 4.18
C PRO A 227 22.85 -16.47 4.60
N MET A 228 21.94 -17.07 3.84
CA MET A 228 20.50 -17.01 4.14
C MET A 228 20.11 -17.90 5.33
N TRP A 229 20.77 -19.06 5.47
CA TRP A 229 20.60 -19.90 6.66
C TRP A 229 21.04 -19.20 7.95
N LEU A 230 22.17 -18.48 7.89
CA LEU A 230 22.67 -17.69 9.03
C LEU A 230 21.75 -16.50 9.33
N LYS A 231 21.36 -15.76 8.29
CA LYS A 231 20.44 -14.61 8.39
C LYS A 231 19.11 -15.04 9.02
N CYS A 232 18.53 -16.16 8.61
CA CYS A 232 17.29 -16.69 9.19
C CYS A 232 17.42 -16.89 10.70
N LYS A 233 18.47 -17.57 11.17
CA LYS A 233 18.65 -17.81 12.61
C LYS A 233 18.90 -16.54 13.40
N GLU A 234 19.69 -15.63 12.85
CA GLU A 234 19.97 -14.33 13.45
C GLU A 234 18.70 -13.49 13.59
N VAL A 235 17.87 -13.42 12.53
CA VAL A 235 16.62 -12.64 12.56
C VAL A 235 15.66 -13.20 13.60
N PHE A 236 15.43 -14.51 13.66
CA PHE A 236 14.53 -15.08 14.67
C PHE A 236 15.03 -14.86 16.10
N ALA A 237 16.34 -14.98 16.34
CA ALA A 237 16.93 -14.69 17.64
C ALA A 237 16.78 -13.21 18.05
N ASN A 238 17.14 -12.29 17.15
CA ASN A 238 17.02 -10.85 17.40
C ASN A 238 15.56 -10.41 17.53
N THR A 239 14.66 -11.00 16.75
CA THR A 239 13.22 -10.72 16.81
C THR A 239 12.66 -11.10 18.17
N TRP A 240 13.05 -12.25 18.72
CA TRP A 240 12.64 -12.63 20.08
C TRP A 240 13.18 -11.64 21.12
N ASP A 241 14.46 -11.30 21.07
CA ASP A 241 15.07 -10.42 22.05
C ASP A 241 14.44 -9.02 22.04
N GLU A 242 14.15 -8.48 20.84
CA GLU A 242 13.44 -7.20 20.67
C GLU A 242 11.97 -7.27 21.09
N LEU A 243 11.25 -8.33 20.70
CA LEU A 243 9.84 -8.53 21.08
C LEU A 243 9.72 -8.61 22.59
N LYS A 244 10.50 -9.49 23.22
CA LYS A 244 10.54 -9.64 24.68
C LYS A 244 10.81 -8.30 25.36
N HIS A 245 11.82 -7.55 24.92
CA HIS A 245 12.12 -6.24 25.50
C HIS A 245 10.95 -5.24 25.40
N ALA A 246 10.13 -5.35 24.36
CA ALA A 246 9.01 -4.46 24.11
C ALA A 246 7.70 -4.91 24.79
N THR A 247 7.52 -6.21 25.05
CA THR A 247 6.22 -6.78 25.45
C THR A 247 6.20 -7.49 26.80
N ASP A 248 7.33 -8.01 27.27
CA ASP A 248 7.44 -8.71 28.55
C ASP A 248 7.47 -7.69 29.70
N VAL A 249 6.28 -7.31 30.17
CA VAL A 249 6.12 -6.26 31.19
C VAL A 249 6.47 -6.79 32.58
N ASN A 250 6.21 -8.08 32.82
CA ASN A 250 6.41 -8.72 34.12
C ASN A 250 7.81 -9.33 34.29
N LEU A 251 8.61 -9.37 33.23
CA LEU A 251 9.98 -9.89 33.15
C LEU A 251 10.07 -11.37 33.49
N ASP A 252 9.11 -12.16 33.03
CA ASP A 252 9.06 -13.62 33.24
C ASP A 252 9.65 -14.45 32.08
N ASP A 253 10.24 -13.77 31.08
CA ASP A 253 10.77 -14.34 29.84
C ASP A 253 9.69 -14.99 28.96
N LYS A 254 8.42 -14.62 29.14
CA LYS A 254 7.29 -15.08 28.32
C LYS A 254 6.49 -13.88 27.82
N VAL A 255 5.73 -14.10 26.75
CA VAL A 255 4.77 -13.11 26.24
C VAL A 255 3.39 -13.76 26.21
N THR A 256 2.48 -13.25 27.03
CA THR A 256 1.09 -13.67 27.04
C THR A 256 0.28 -13.01 25.92
N ILE A 257 -0.87 -13.59 25.58
CA ILE A 257 -1.77 -12.99 24.59
C ILE A 257 -2.25 -11.58 24.97
N ASP A 258 -2.43 -11.30 26.26
CA ASP A 258 -2.87 -9.98 26.73
C ASP A 258 -1.75 -8.94 26.61
N GLU A 259 -0.50 -9.32 26.90
CA GLU A 259 0.68 -8.47 26.66
C GLU A 259 0.84 -8.17 25.18
N TRP A 260 0.74 -9.19 24.33
CA TRP A 260 0.78 -9.05 22.88
C TRP A 260 -0.29 -8.08 22.37
N LEU A 261 -1.56 -8.27 22.76
CA LEU A 261 -2.67 -7.42 22.29
C LEU A 261 -2.50 -5.97 22.73
N ASN A 262 -2.08 -5.73 23.98
CA ASN A 262 -1.82 -4.38 24.49
C ASN A 262 -0.65 -3.70 23.75
N PHE A 263 0.43 -4.44 23.53
CA PHE A 263 1.58 -3.94 22.78
C PHE A 263 1.23 -3.62 21.32
N MET A 264 0.52 -4.51 20.63
CA MET A 264 0.11 -4.30 19.23
C MET A 264 -0.87 -3.13 19.11
N GLU A 265 -1.82 -2.98 20.04
CA GLU A 265 -2.74 -1.84 20.07
C GLU A 265 -1.99 -0.51 20.25
N ASN A 266 -1.03 -0.46 21.19
CA ASN A 266 -0.21 0.74 21.40
C ASN A 266 0.68 1.07 20.20
N THR A 267 1.28 0.05 19.59
CA THR A 267 2.08 0.19 18.36
C THR A 267 1.24 0.76 17.23
N CYS A 268 0.04 0.23 17.00
CA CYS A 268 -0.86 0.73 15.95
C CYS A 268 -1.28 2.18 16.20
N LYS A 269 -1.56 2.57 17.45
CA LYS A 269 -1.86 3.96 17.83
C LYS A 269 -0.69 4.89 17.51
N GLN A 270 0.54 4.49 17.85
CA GLN A 270 1.73 5.30 17.61
C GLN A 270 2.07 5.44 16.12
N ILE A 271 1.94 4.37 15.34
CA ILE A 271 2.13 4.40 13.88
C ILE A 271 1.11 5.33 13.24
N LYS A 272 -0.19 5.20 13.58
CA LYS A 272 -1.23 6.09 13.04
C LYS A 272 -1.06 7.55 13.47
N ALA A 273 -0.61 7.78 14.70
CA ALA A 273 -0.28 9.11 15.18
C ALA A 273 1.03 9.68 14.59
N LYS A 274 1.75 8.90 13.76
CA LYS A 274 3.07 9.24 13.21
C LYS A 274 4.10 9.58 14.28
N THR A 275 3.97 9.01 15.47
CA THR A 275 4.91 9.19 16.58
C THR A 275 5.97 8.10 16.62
N MET A 276 5.81 7.05 15.83
CA MET A 276 6.75 5.94 15.72
C MET A 276 6.66 5.34 14.32
N ASP A 277 7.80 4.93 13.77
CA ASP A 277 7.87 4.09 12.58
C ASP A 277 7.57 2.62 12.90
N THR A 278 7.41 1.79 11.88
CA THR A 278 7.29 0.34 12.07
C THR A 278 8.48 -0.22 12.86
N PRO A 279 8.26 -1.04 13.90
CA PRO A 279 9.35 -1.62 14.70
C PRO A 279 10.38 -2.38 13.86
N SER A 280 11.66 -2.30 14.26
CA SER A 280 12.79 -2.95 13.56
C SER A 280 12.62 -4.46 13.44
N TRP A 281 12.32 -5.15 14.55
CA TRP A 281 12.05 -6.59 14.53
C TRP A 281 10.91 -6.95 13.59
N TYR A 282 9.86 -6.12 13.50
CA TYR A 282 8.73 -6.40 12.63
C TYR A 282 9.14 -6.31 11.16
N ARG A 283 9.92 -5.29 10.78
CA ARG A 283 10.50 -5.19 9.42
C ARG A 283 11.42 -6.37 9.11
N ALA A 284 12.33 -6.73 10.02
CA ALA A 284 13.24 -7.85 9.83
C ALA A 284 12.50 -9.19 9.69
N TRP A 285 11.45 -9.38 10.48
CA TRP A 285 10.55 -10.52 10.39
C TRP A 285 9.90 -10.58 8.99
N LEU A 286 9.29 -9.48 8.52
CA LEU A 286 8.68 -9.40 7.19
C LEU A 286 9.67 -9.70 6.06
N ASP A 287 10.89 -9.16 6.14
CA ASP A 287 11.92 -9.40 5.14
C ASP A 287 12.29 -10.88 5.01
N ILE A 288 12.36 -11.60 6.12
CA ILE A 288 12.56 -13.05 6.10
C ILE A 288 11.36 -13.77 5.51
N PHE A 289 10.12 -13.37 5.82
CA PHE A 289 8.94 -14.00 5.21
C PHE A 289 8.90 -13.84 3.70
N PHE A 290 9.27 -12.66 3.21
CA PHE A 290 9.44 -12.43 1.79
C PHE A 290 10.54 -13.34 1.22
N ASP A 291 11.75 -13.30 1.79
CA ASP A 291 12.91 -14.08 1.32
C ASP A 291 12.61 -15.59 1.28
N VAL A 292 11.91 -16.10 2.30
CA VAL A 292 11.49 -17.50 2.37
C VAL A 292 10.54 -17.82 1.22
N THR A 293 9.51 -16.99 1.01
CA THR A 293 8.47 -17.23 0.00
C THR A 293 9.04 -17.19 -1.41
N ASP A 294 9.79 -16.14 -1.74
CA ASP A 294 10.52 -15.97 -3.00
C ASP A 294 11.53 -17.11 -3.26
N SER A 295 12.16 -17.65 -2.21
CA SER A 295 13.08 -18.79 -2.36
C SER A 295 12.41 -20.13 -2.68
N LEU A 296 11.08 -20.23 -2.57
CA LEU A 296 10.36 -21.47 -2.89
C LEU A 296 10.30 -21.72 -4.40
N GLY A 297 10.35 -20.67 -5.22
CA GLY A 297 10.46 -20.78 -6.67
C GLY A 297 11.85 -20.41 -7.17
N ASN A 298 12.00 -19.22 -7.74
CA ASN A 298 13.19 -18.84 -8.51
C ASN A 298 14.09 -17.79 -7.83
N ALA A 299 13.64 -17.18 -6.73
CA ALA A 299 14.32 -16.11 -6.02
C ALA A 299 14.63 -14.88 -6.91
N ASP A 300 13.66 -14.44 -7.70
CA ASP A 300 13.79 -13.31 -8.62
C ASP A 300 13.38 -11.96 -8.01
N GLY A 301 12.97 -11.96 -6.74
CA GLY A 301 12.56 -10.77 -6.02
C GLY A 301 11.07 -10.45 -6.16
N TRP A 302 10.28 -11.41 -6.63
CA TRP A 302 8.82 -11.30 -6.77
C TRP A 302 8.18 -12.57 -6.23
N ILE A 303 7.08 -12.44 -5.49
CA ILE A 303 6.29 -13.60 -5.08
C ILE A 303 5.27 -13.92 -6.17
N GLU A 304 5.44 -15.05 -6.84
CA GLU A 304 4.46 -15.59 -7.76
C GLU A 304 3.33 -16.34 -7.03
N CYS A 305 2.21 -16.54 -7.73
CA CYS A 305 1.04 -17.23 -7.16
C CYS A 305 1.38 -18.64 -6.64
N GLU A 306 2.23 -19.39 -7.36
CA GLU A 306 2.62 -20.74 -6.94
C GLU A 306 3.55 -20.74 -5.72
N GLU A 307 4.38 -19.71 -5.57
CA GLU A 307 5.25 -19.54 -4.40
C GLU A 307 4.43 -19.22 -3.16
N PHE A 308 3.49 -18.27 -3.30
CA PHE A 308 2.51 -17.94 -2.26
C PHE A 308 1.71 -19.17 -1.84
N VAL A 309 1.13 -19.90 -2.81
CA VAL A 309 0.37 -21.13 -2.54
C VAL A 309 1.25 -22.19 -1.86
N SER A 310 2.49 -22.38 -2.33
CA SER A 310 3.39 -23.38 -1.75
C SER A 310 3.78 -23.05 -0.30
N PHE A 311 3.99 -21.78 0.00
CA PHE A 311 4.29 -21.30 1.35
C PHE A 311 3.16 -21.61 2.34
N PHE A 312 1.90 -21.44 1.91
CA PHE A 312 0.72 -21.71 2.74
C PHE A 312 0.30 -23.18 2.76
N ARG A 313 0.61 -23.95 1.71
CA ARG A 313 0.36 -25.40 1.65
C ARG A 313 1.09 -26.14 2.78
N VAL A 314 2.34 -25.79 3.05
CA VAL A 314 3.11 -26.42 4.15
C VAL A 314 2.45 -26.15 5.51
N ARG A 315 1.68 -25.07 5.62
CA ARG A 315 0.93 -24.71 6.81
C ARG A 315 -0.54 -25.14 6.75
N LYS A 316 -0.86 -26.09 5.86
CA LYS A 316 -2.16 -26.76 5.71
C LYS A 316 -3.31 -25.85 5.25
N ILE A 317 -3.01 -24.72 4.60
CA ILE A 317 -4.04 -23.95 3.92
C ILE A 317 -4.32 -24.60 2.55
N PRO A 318 -5.58 -24.81 2.16
CA PRO A 318 -5.91 -25.34 0.85
C PRO A 318 -5.45 -24.42 -0.29
N ASP A 319 -4.85 -25.01 -1.33
CA ASP A 319 -4.32 -24.29 -2.49
C ASP A 319 -5.33 -23.33 -3.15
N GLU A 320 -6.61 -23.74 -3.25
CA GLU A 320 -7.67 -22.91 -3.84
C GLU A 320 -7.92 -21.64 -3.04
N VAL A 321 -7.87 -21.74 -1.71
CA VAL A 321 -8.06 -20.61 -0.78
C VAL A 321 -6.89 -19.65 -0.89
N SER A 322 -5.66 -20.16 -0.90
CA SER A 322 -4.45 -19.34 -1.09
C SER A 322 -4.40 -18.67 -2.45
N ARG A 323 -4.80 -19.36 -3.52
CA ARG A 323 -4.85 -18.80 -4.88
C ARG A 323 -5.87 -17.70 -5.00
N LYS A 324 -7.07 -17.90 -4.45
CA LYS A 324 -8.11 -16.87 -4.43
C LYS A 324 -7.64 -15.63 -3.67
N CYS A 325 -7.01 -15.81 -2.51
CA CYS A 325 -6.42 -14.72 -1.74
C CYS A 325 -5.35 -13.99 -2.54
N PHE A 326 -4.41 -14.71 -3.14
CA PHE A 326 -3.34 -14.13 -3.95
C PHE A 326 -3.90 -13.29 -5.09
N ASN A 327 -4.87 -13.82 -5.83
CA ASN A 327 -5.51 -13.08 -6.92
C ASN A 327 -6.24 -11.84 -6.41
N GLU A 328 -6.90 -11.90 -5.25
CA GLU A 328 -7.60 -10.74 -4.70
C GLU A 328 -6.61 -9.65 -4.24
N ILE A 329 -5.52 -10.01 -3.55
CA ILE A 329 -4.51 -9.03 -3.10
C ILE A 329 -3.63 -8.51 -4.24
N THR A 330 -3.44 -9.27 -5.34
CA THR A 330 -2.67 -8.83 -6.52
C THR A 330 -3.54 -8.27 -7.64
N PHE A 331 -4.86 -8.20 -7.44
CA PHE A 331 -5.83 -7.82 -8.46
C PHE A 331 -5.67 -8.62 -9.76
N ASP A 332 -5.70 -9.95 -9.64
CA ASP A 332 -5.48 -10.91 -10.72
C ASP A 332 -4.12 -10.72 -11.42
N GLY A 333 -3.06 -10.50 -10.63
CA GLY A 333 -1.68 -10.33 -11.12
C GLY A 333 -1.38 -8.98 -11.77
N ARG A 334 -2.24 -7.97 -11.57
CA ARG A 334 -1.98 -6.59 -12.02
C ARG A 334 -1.01 -5.84 -11.11
N ILE A 335 -0.91 -6.26 -9.85
CA ILE A 335 0.17 -5.88 -8.94
C ILE A 335 1.13 -7.04 -8.84
N ALA A 336 2.38 -6.80 -9.18
CA ALA A 336 3.44 -7.74 -8.88
C ALA A 336 3.70 -7.70 -7.37
N MET A 337 3.75 -8.87 -6.73
CA MET A 337 4.01 -8.98 -5.29
C MET A 337 5.52 -8.87 -5.04
N ASP A 338 6.07 -7.68 -5.25
CA ASP A 338 7.43 -7.36 -4.79
C ASP A 338 7.47 -7.17 -3.26
N ARG A 339 8.68 -6.90 -2.77
CA ARG A 339 8.94 -6.73 -1.34
C ARG A 339 8.17 -5.55 -0.75
N ASP A 340 8.08 -4.44 -1.47
CA ASP A 340 7.44 -3.23 -0.95
C ASP A 340 5.93 -3.43 -0.85
N TYR A 341 5.32 -4.02 -1.88
CA TYR A 341 3.90 -4.36 -1.84
C TYR A 341 3.59 -5.43 -0.80
N PHE A 342 4.42 -6.46 -0.67
CA PHE A 342 4.28 -7.46 0.40
C PHE A 342 4.33 -6.80 1.79
N ASN A 343 5.31 -5.93 2.03
CA ASN A 343 5.44 -5.19 3.28
C ASN A 343 4.22 -4.30 3.55
N LEU A 344 3.67 -3.65 2.52
CA LEU A 344 2.44 -2.86 2.62
C LEU A 344 1.25 -3.74 3.02
N VAL A 345 1.04 -4.88 2.35
CA VAL A 345 -0.04 -5.83 2.65
C VAL A 345 0.02 -6.29 4.10
N ILE A 346 1.20 -6.70 4.58
CA ILE A 346 1.33 -7.18 5.97
C ILE A 346 1.30 -6.04 6.99
N LEU A 347 1.76 -4.84 6.64
CA LEU A 347 1.56 -3.67 7.50
C LEU A 347 0.07 -3.37 7.66
N GLN A 348 -0.70 -3.36 6.56
CA GLN A 348 -2.15 -3.20 6.59
C GLN A 348 -2.84 -4.28 7.42
N TYR A 349 -2.39 -5.53 7.37
CA TYR A 349 -2.90 -6.60 8.22
C TYR A 349 -2.87 -6.20 9.70
N SER A 350 -1.80 -5.52 10.12
CA SER A 350 -1.62 -5.09 11.51
C SER A 350 -2.35 -3.79 11.85
N ILE A 351 -2.29 -2.76 11.00
CA ILE A 351 -2.79 -1.42 11.35
C ILE A 351 -4.22 -1.13 10.86
N SER A 352 -4.72 -1.89 9.88
CA SER A 352 -6.03 -1.68 9.28
C SER A 352 -7.13 -2.46 9.99
N THR A 353 -8.24 -1.76 10.24
CA THR A 353 -9.50 -2.29 10.74
C THR A 353 -10.50 -2.54 9.60
N ASP A 354 -10.19 -2.08 8.38
CA ASP A 354 -11.04 -2.22 7.20
C ASP A 354 -10.90 -3.61 6.59
N MET A 355 -11.97 -4.40 6.65
CA MET A 355 -12.04 -5.78 6.15
C MET A 355 -11.72 -5.94 4.66
N ASN A 356 -11.74 -4.86 3.89
CA ASN A 356 -11.48 -4.87 2.45
C ASN A 356 -10.06 -4.45 2.07
N SER A 357 -9.25 -3.98 3.02
CA SER A 357 -7.84 -3.69 2.74
C SER A 357 -7.08 -4.98 2.33
N PRO A 358 -6.09 -4.90 1.41
CA PRO A 358 -5.26 -6.05 1.01
C PRO A 358 -4.73 -6.89 2.18
N GLY A 359 -4.24 -6.24 3.24
CA GLY A 359 -3.81 -6.95 4.45
C GLY A 359 -4.93 -7.73 5.17
N ASN A 360 -6.17 -7.25 5.08
CA ASN A 360 -7.31 -7.91 5.70
C ASN A 360 -7.96 -8.96 4.81
N ILE A 361 -7.78 -8.88 3.49
CA ILE A 361 -8.02 -10.01 2.58
C ILE A 361 -7.11 -11.18 2.96
N TYR A 362 -5.81 -10.91 3.14
CA TYR A 362 -4.84 -11.87 3.67
C TYR A 362 -5.27 -12.42 5.04
N ALA A 363 -5.77 -11.57 5.92
CA ALA A 363 -6.28 -12.01 7.22
C ALA A 363 -7.49 -12.94 7.14
N ARG A 364 -8.44 -12.67 6.26
CA ARG A 364 -9.63 -13.52 6.08
C ARG A 364 -9.22 -14.92 5.64
N MET A 365 -8.22 -15.03 4.76
CA MET A 365 -7.66 -16.33 4.35
C MET A 365 -7.16 -17.13 5.56
N LEU A 366 -6.41 -16.48 6.44
CA LEU A 366 -5.87 -17.11 7.64
C LEU A 366 -6.97 -17.48 8.64
N LEU A 367 -7.95 -16.61 8.86
CA LEU A 367 -9.05 -16.83 9.79
C LEU A 367 -10.03 -17.93 9.36
N LEU A 368 -10.08 -18.29 8.07
CA LEU A 368 -10.84 -19.45 7.59
C LEU A 368 -10.36 -20.78 8.22
N LEU A 369 -9.10 -20.84 8.68
CA LEU A 369 -8.55 -22.02 9.36
C LEU A 369 -9.17 -22.25 10.73
N ASP A 370 -9.51 -21.17 11.45
CA ASP A 370 -10.06 -21.24 12.80
C ASP A 370 -11.55 -21.61 12.80
N GLU A 371 -12.24 -21.45 11.68
CA GLU A 371 -13.67 -21.82 11.53
C GLU A 371 -13.87 -23.26 11.04
N GLN A 372 -12.77 -23.94 10.65
CA GLN A 372 -12.77 -25.35 10.21
C GLN A 372 -12.17 -26.31 11.25
N LEU A 373 -11.63 -25.80 12.35
CA LEU A 373 -11.18 -26.52 13.54
C LEU A 373 -12.24 -26.44 14.64
#